data_AF-A0A1G6HZE0-F1
#
_entry.id   AF-A0A1G6HZE0-F1
#
_cell.length_a   1.000
_cell.length_b   1.000
_cell.length_c   1.000
_cell.angle_alpha   90.00
_cell.angle_beta   90.00
_cell.angle_gamma   90.00
#
_symmetry.space_group_name_H-M   'P 1'
#
loop_
_entity.id
_entity.type
_entity.pdbx_description
1 polymer ?
#
loop_
_entity_poly.entity_id
_entity_poly.type
_entity_poly.pdbx_seq_one_letter_code
_entity_poly.pdbx_strand_id
1 'polypeptide(L)' 'MSDSEPRDPITGVPIDDPDVPVYMPGTPTGSFLRFLERAVDVLRR' A
#
# COMPACT_ATOMS: atom_id res chain seq x y z
N MET A 1 3.58 23.48 8.88
CA MET A 1 4.07 22.21 9.44
C MET A 1 3.97 21.21 8.30
N SER A 2 5.09 20.63 7.84
CA SER A 2 5.03 19.58 6.82
C SER A 2 4.55 18.31 7.50
N ASP A 3 3.26 18.03 7.40
CA ASP A 3 2.71 16.69 7.63
C ASP A 3 3.22 15.78 6.51
N SER A 4 4.37 15.16 6.76
CA SER A 4 4.85 14.08 5.91
C SER A 4 3.98 12.87 6.22
N GLU A 5 3.03 12.54 5.33
CA GLU A 5 2.20 11.34 5.44
C GLU A 5 3.06 10.10 5.76
N PRO A 6 2.64 9.23 6.69
CA PRO A 6 3.35 7.99 7.00
C PRO A 6 3.52 7.14 5.74
N ARG A 7 4.77 6.75 5.43
CA ARG A 7 5.09 5.91 4.28
C ARG A 7 5.66 4.58 4.72
N ASP A 8 5.27 3.52 4.03
CA ASP A 8 5.78 2.18 4.25
C ASP A 8 7.28 2.16 3.89
N PRO A 9 8.17 1.73 4.81
CA PRO A 9 9.62 1.79 4.61
C PRO A 9 10.15 0.77 3.59
N ILE A 10 9.36 -0.24 3.23
CA ILE A 10 9.74 -1.31 2.29
C ILE A 10 9.30 -0.93 0.86
N THR A 11 8.13 -0.31 0.72
CA THR A 11 7.46 -0.09 -0.58
C THR A 11 7.33 1.38 -0.96
N GLY A 12 7.55 2.32 -0.03
CA GLY A 12 7.47 3.76 -0.26
C GLY A 12 6.07 4.28 -0.59
N VAL A 13 5.03 3.47 -0.38
CA VAL A 13 3.62 3.86 -0.55
C VAL A 13 3.09 4.54 0.71
N PRO A 14 2.12 5.47 0.61
CA PRO A 14 1.40 5.99 1.76
C PRO A 14 0.72 4.86 2.55
N ILE A 15 0.88 4.86 3.88
CA ILE A 15 0.21 3.95 4.81
C ILE A 15 -1.16 4.57 5.09
N ASP A 16 -2.22 3.92 4.61
CA ASP A 16 -3.56 4.21 5.11
C ASP A 16 -3.70 3.46 6.44
N ASP A 17 -3.97 4.15 7.55
CA ASP A 17 -4.38 3.51 8.80
C ASP A 17 -5.80 2.96 8.61
N PRO A 18 -6.01 1.63 8.55
CA PRO A 18 -7.36 1.10 8.45
C PRO A 18 -8.06 1.27 9.80
N ASP A 19 -9.30 1.75 9.80
CA ASP A 19 -10.15 1.87 11.01
C ASP A 19 -10.32 0.54 11.76
N VAL A 20 -10.01 -0.60 11.11
CA VAL A 20 -10.01 -1.91 11.72
C VAL A 20 -8.82 -2.73 11.23
N PRO A 21 -7.93 -3.22 12.12
CA PRO A 21 -6.80 -4.05 11.73
C PRO A 21 -7.25 -5.50 11.51
N VAL A 22 -8.15 -5.74 10.56
CA VAL A 22 -8.57 -7.10 10.21
C VAL A 22 -7.74 -7.59 9.04
N TYR A 23 -6.59 -8.18 9.38
CA TYR A 23 -5.92 -9.06 8.42
C TYR A 23 -6.74 -10.34 8.28
N MET A 24 -7.44 -10.49 7.16
CA MET A 24 -8.07 -11.76 6.80
C MET A 24 -7.02 -12.68 6.13
N PRO A 25 -6.72 -13.86 6.70
CA PRO A 25 -5.80 -14.80 6.08
C PRO A 25 -6.24 -15.13 4.65
N GLY A 26 -5.32 -14.99 3.69
CA GLY A 26 -5.60 -15.21 2.27
C GLY A 26 -6.15 -13.97 1.53
N THR A 27 -6.42 -12.86 2.22
CA THR A 27 -6.75 -11.58 1.57
C THR A 27 -5.49 -10.73 1.43
N PRO A 28 -5.14 -10.28 0.22
CA PRO A 28 -4.03 -9.36 0.04
C PRO A 28 -4.26 -8.04 0.79
N THR A 29 -3.20 -7.48 1.38
CA THR A 29 -3.27 -6.18 2.04
C THR A 29 -3.51 -5.06 1.02
N GLY A 30 -4.08 -3.93 1.47
CA GLY A 30 -4.25 -2.75 0.60
C GLY A 30 -2.93 -2.26 -0.01
N SER A 31 -1.84 -2.31 0.76
CA SER A 31 -0.49 -1.99 0.28
C SER A 31 -0.01 -2.95 -0.81
N PHE A 32 -0.33 -4.24 -0.70
CA PHE A 32 0.01 -5.23 -1.73
C PHE A 32 -0.79 -5.02 -3.02
N LEU A 33 -2.08 -4.65 -2.92
CA LEU A 33 -2.88 -4.31 -4.09
C LEU A 33 -2.31 -3.09 -4.83
N ARG A 34 -1.96 -2.01 -4.11
CA ARG A 34 -1.32 -0.82 -4.70
C ARG A 34 0.02 -1.13 -5.36
N PHE A 35 0.79 -2.07 -4.79
CA PHE A 35 2.03 -2.53 -5.39
C PHE A 35 1.77 -3.25 -6.73
N LEU A 36 0.78 -4.15 -6.79
CA LEU A 36 0.43 -4.86 -8.02
C LEU A 36 -0.05 -3.91 -9.12
N GLU A 37 -0.87 -2.90 -8.78
CA GLU A 37 -1.31 -1.87 -9.72
C GLU A 37 -0.11 -1.16 -10.36
N ARG A 38 0.85 -0.70 -9.55
CA ARG A 38 2.08 -0.08 -10.04
C ARG A 38 2.93 -1.02 -10.90
N ALA A 39 3.02 -2.30 -10.53
CA ALA A 39 3.79 -3.28 -11.29
C ALA A 39 3.18 -3.54 -12.68
N VAL A 40 1.85 -3.65 -12.76
CA VAL A 40 1.12 -3.80 -14.02
C VAL A 40 1.31 -2.58 -14.91
N ASP A 41 1.26 -1.37 -14.35
CA ASP A 41 1.46 -0.13 -15.10
C ASP A 41 2.88 -0.03 -15.70
N VAL A 42 3.91 -0.52 -15.00
CA VAL A 42 5.28 -0.58 -15.55
C VAL A 42 5.36 -1.61 -16.69
N LEU A 43 4.72 -2.77 -16.55
CA LEU A 43 4.73 -3.84 -17.57
C LEU A 43 3.93 -3.50 -18.83
N ARG A 44 2.96 -2.57 -18.73
CA ARG A 44 2.17 -2.08 -19.86
C ARG A 44 2.88 -1.01 -20.70
N ARG A 45 4.04 -0.52 -20.25
CA ARG A 45 4.82 0.53 -20.89
C ARG A 45 5.88 -0.05 -21.82
#